data_AF-A0AAV5K7A8-F1
#
_entry.id   AF-A0AAV5K7A8-F1
#
_cell.length_a   1.000
_cell.length_b   1.000
_cell.length_c   1.000
_cell.angle_alpha   90.00
_cell.angle_beta   90.00
_cell.angle_gamma   90.00
#
_symmetry.space_group_name_H-M   'P 1'
#
loop_
_entity.id
_entity.type
_entity.pdbx_description
1 polymer ?
#
loop_
_entity_poly.entity_id
_entity_poly.type
_entity_poly.pdbx_seq_one_letter_code
_entity_poly.pdbx_strand_id
1 'polypeptide(L)'
;MLRSFTQLLADVYKQLKSKGSEFEIVFVSSDEVLEAFNNYRACMPWLTVPFSDSESKKALNRKFEVEGIPCLIILHPGDNKDEATLYDGVELIYRYGDQAFPFTKEKLEELHREEKLKHENQTLTTLLTNHDRDYLLGKTVGLYFSGQWYRPCLKFTPKLISIYHKIKQLLEEKGGKCISPAAKERDGRGAKNLPKFAYHAGRRHELTLLLEGTGGRPFICCDCDEQESAGLTSVLIVGTRCTASV
;
A
#
# COMPACT_ATOMS: atom_id res chain seq x y z
N MET A 1 6.93 5.71 -11.24
CA MET A 1 5.73 6.37 -11.81
C MET A 1 5.18 5.69 -13.07
N LEU A 2 5.75 5.88 -14.26
CA LEU A 2 5.13 5.33 -15.49
C LEU A 2 5.20 3.80 -15.63
N ARG A 3 6.36 3.21 -15.32
CA ARG A 3 6.53 1.74 -15.34
C ARG A 3 5.72 1.05 -14.24
N SER A 4 5.54 1.70 -13.08
CA SER A 4 4.72 1.16 -11.98
C SER A 4 3.24 1.17 -12.34
N PHE A 5 2.72 2.26 -12.93
CA PHE A 5 1.34 2.30 -13.40
C PHE A 5 1.05 1.28 -14.50
N THR A 6 1.96 1.13 -15.48
CA THR A 6 1.76 0.18 -16.58
C THR A 6 1.63 -1.26 -16.10
N GLN A 7 2.41 -1.64 -15.07
CA GLN A 7 2.31 -2.97 -14.48
C GLN A 7 0.97 -3.17 -13.75
N LEU A 8 0.54 -2.18 -12.96
CA LEU A 8 -0.77 -2.20 -12.30
C LEU A 8 -1.90 -2.34 -13.32
N LEU A 9 -1.87 -1.54 -14.38
CA LEU A 9 -2.88 -1.59 -15.44
C LEU A 9 -2.88 -2.94 -16.16
N ALA A 10 -1.70 -3.54 -16.42
CA ALA A 10 -1.58 -4.88 -17.00
C ALA A 10 -2.21 -5.96 -16.12
N ASP A 11 -2.08 -5.84 -14.80
CA ASP A 11 -2.67 -6.78 -13.86
C ASP A 11 -4.20 -6.62 -13.79
N VAL A 12 -4.71 -5.39 -13.74
CA VAL A 12 -6.16 -5.11 -13.82
C VAL A 12 -6.75 -5.63 -15.13
N TYR A 13 -6.10 -5.35 -16.26
CA TYR A 13 -6.54 -5.82 -17.58
C TYR A 13 -6.64 -7.34 -17.63
N LYS A 14 -5.64 -8.08 -17.13
CA LYS A 14 -5.68 -9.55 -17.08
C LYS A 14 -6.83 -10.07 -16.20
N GLN A 15 -7.09 -9.40 -15.07
CA GLN A 15 -8.22 -9.76 -14.19
C GLN A 15 -9.57 -9.53 -14.86
N LEU A 16 -9.73 -8.43 -15.61
CA LEU A 16 -10.96 -8.16 -16.35
C LEU A 16 -11.15 -9.17 -17.49
N LYS A 17 -10.09 -9.47 -18.25
CA LYS A 17 -10.15 -10.50 -19.30
C LYS A 17 -10.47 -11.89 -18.74
N SER A 18 -9.91 -12.27 -17.58
CA SER A 18 -10.20 -13.58 -16.98
C SER A 18 -11.63 -13.71 -16.46
N LYS A 19 -12.29 -12.59 -16.13
CA LYS A 19 -13.72 -12.53 -15.78
C LYS A 19 -14.66 -12.51 -17.00
N GLY A 20 -14.12 -12.52 -18.23
CA GLY A 20 -14.91 -12.44 -19.45
C GLY A 20 -15.46 -11.03 -19.73
N SER A 21 -14.91 -9.99 -19.08
CA SER A 21 -15.34 -8.61 -19.31
C SER A 21 -14.94 -8.14 -20.71
N GLU A 22 -15.89 -7.55 -21.44
CA GLU A 22 -15.65 -6.89 -22.71
C GLU A 22 -14.97 -5.52 -22.50
N PHE A 23 -13.66 -5.58 -22.22
CA PHE A 23 -12.82 -4.40 -22.01
C PHE A 23 -11.55 -4.52 -22.85
N GLU A 24 -11.14 -3.44 -23.50
CA GLU A 24 -9.91 -3.39 -24.29
C GLU A 24 -9.15 -2.09 -24.03
N ILE A 25 -7.82 -2.17 -24.04
CA ILE A 25 -6.94 -1.02 -23.92
C ILE A 25 -6.25 -0.81 -25.26
N VAL A 26 -6.19 0.45 -25.71
CA VAL A 26 -5.43 0.84 -26.90
C VAL A 26 -4.32 1.79 -26.49
N PHE A 27 -3.07 1.32 -26.54
CA PHE A 27 -1.91 2.12 -26.22
C PHE A 27 -1.60 3.13 -27.34
N VAL A 28 -1.65 4.41 -26.97
CA VAL A 28 -1.27 5.55 -27.80
C VAL A 28 0.07 6.07 -27.28
N SER A 29 1.15 5.80 -28.02
CA SER A 29 2.51 6.17 -27.59
C SER A 29 2.84 7.63 -27.91
N SER A 30 3.47 8.30 -26.94
CA SER A 30 4.14 9.60 -27.12
C SER A 30 5.64 9.47 -27.46
N ASP A 31 6.14 8.25 -27.68
CA ASP A 31 7.54 8.02 -28.06
C ASP A 31 7.82 8.55 -29.46
N GLU A 32 8.95 9.22 -29.61
CA GLU A 32 9.43 9.75 -30.90
C GLU A 32 10.33 8.76 -31.65
N VAL A 33 10.81 7.72 -30.96
CA VAL A 33 11.77 6.75 -31.49
C VAL A 33 11.18 5.34 -31.47
N LEU A 34 11.28 4.64 -32.60
CA LEU A 34 10.70 3.30 -32.78
C LEU A 34 11.24 2.27 -31.78
N GLU A 35 12.52 2.34 -31.44
CA GLU A 35 13.14 1.45 -30.46
C GLU A 35 12.56 1.64 -29.06
N ALA A 36 12.41 2.90 -28.61
CA ALA A 36 11.79 3.21 -27.33
C ALA A 36 10.34 2.71 -27.27
N PHE A 37 9.57 2.96 -28.34
CA PHE A 37 8.22 2.44 -28.50
C PHE A 37 8.18 0.91 -28.36
N ASN A 38 9.01 0.20 -29.13
CA ASN A 38 9.03 -1.27 -29.13
C ASN A 38 9.42 -1.84 -27.77
N ASN A 39 10.43 -1.28 -27.12
CA ASN A 39 10.89 -1.70 -25.80
C ASN A 39 9.82 -1.50 -24.74
N TYR A 40 9.06 -0.39 -24.82
CA TYR A 40 8.02 -0.09 -23.83
C TYR A 40 6.76 -0.93 -24.05
N ARG A 41 6.30 -1.07 -25.30
CA ARG A 41 5.10 -1.83 -25.63
C ARG A 41 5.26 -3.35 -25.47
N ALA A 42 6.49 -3.87 -25.43
CA ALA A 42 6.77 -5.31 -25.36
C ALA A 42 6.13 -6.00 -24.14
N CYS A 43 5.93 -5.27 -23.03
CA CYS A 43 5.34 -5.80 -21.81
C CYS A 43 3.82 -5.63 -21.73
N MET A 44 3.17 -5.05 -22.75
CA MET A 44 1.76 -4.70 -22.73
C MET A 44 0.90 -5.80 -23.37
N PRO A 45 -0.13 -6.32 -22.68
CA PRO A 45 -0.97 -7.41 -23.20
C PRO A 45 -2.13 -6.94 -24.11
N TRP A 46 -2.16 -5.66 -24.47
CA TRP A 46 -3.28 -4.99 -25.14
C TRP A 46 -2.89 -4.38 -26.48
N LEU A 47 -3.86 -3.78 -27.17
CA LEU A 47 -3.68 -3.22 -28.51
C LEU A 47 -2.87 -1.93 -28.49
N THR A 48 -2.36 -1.52 -29.65
CA THR A 48 -1.63 -0.26 -29.79
C THR A 48 -1.90 0.40 -31.13
N VAL A 49 -1.97 1.72 -31.15
CA VAL A 49 -1.94 2.50 -32.40
C VAL A 49 -0.56 2.31 -33.04
N PRO A 50 -0.47 1.92 -34.32
CA PRO A 50 0.82 1.72 -34.99
C PRO A 50 1.75 2.92 -34.83
N PHE A 51 3.04 2.68 -34.61
CA PHE A 51 4.03 3.76 -34.43
C PHE A 51 4.05 4.77 -35.59
N SER A 52 3.84 4.27 -36.82
CA SER A 52 3.78 5.05 -38.06
C SER A 52 2.55 5.95 -38.18
N ASP A 53 1.47 5.67 -37.44
CA ASP A 53 0.21 6.41 -37.54
C ASP A 53 0.26 7.67 -36.65
N SER A 54 1.11 8.61 -37.04
CA SER A 54 1.26 9.88 -36.34
C SER A 54 0.01 10.76 -36.38
N GLU A 55 -0.81 10.63 -37.43
CA GLU A 55 -2.00 11.45 -37.60
C GLU A 55 -3.11 11.05 -36.63
N SER A 56 -3.40 9.75 -36.50
CA SER A 56 -4.35 9.27 -35.49
C SER A 56 -3.88 9.60 -34.07
N LYS A 57 -2.59 9.41 -33.76
CA LYS A 57 -2.03 9.77 -32.43
C LYS A 57 -2.22 11.26 -32.11
N LYS A 58 -1.93 12.16 -33.06
CA LYS A 58 -2.15 13.61 -32.89
C LYS A 58 -3.64 13.96 -32.77
N ALA A 59 -4.49 13.31 -33.57
CA ALA A 59 -5.93 13.55 -33.53
C ALA A 59 -6.54 13.14 -32.18
N LEU A 60 -6.13 11.98 -31.64
CA LEU A 60 -6.54 11.51 -30.31
C LEU A 60 -6.07 12.46 -29.21
N ASN A 61 -4.78 12.84 -29.20
CA ASN A 61 -4.25 13.80 -28.23
C ASN A 61 -5.01 15.13 -28.23
N ARG A 62 -5.39 15.65 -29.42
CA ARG A 62 -6.19 16.89 -29.53
C ARG A 62 -7.64 16.70 -29.10
N LYS A 63 -8.30 15.62 -29.55
CA LYS A 63 -9.73 15.37 -29.26
C LYS A 63 -9.98 15.25 -27.76
N PHE A 64 -9.02 14.70 -27.03
CA PHE A 64 -9.13 14.48 -25.60
C PHE A 64 -8.29 15.44 -24.76
N GLU A 65 -7.68 16.46 -25.37
CA GLU A 65 -6.93 17.51 -24.68
C GLU A 65 -5.88 16.95 -23.70
N VAL A 66 -5.09 15.97 -24.16
CA VAL A 66 -4.10 15.29 -23.32
C VAL A 66 -2.92 16.23 -23.02
N GLU A 67 -2.82 16.71 -21.78
CA GLU A 67 -1.76 17.63 -21.34
C GLU A 67 -0.56 16.94 -20.65
N GLY A 68 -0.71 15.68 -20.24
CA GLY A 68 0.31 14.97 -19.49
C GLY A 68 0.17 13.45 -19.57
N ILE A 69 1.25 12.74 -19.23
CA ILE A 69 1.29 11.27 -19.17
C ILE A 69 1.73 10.80 -17.78
N PRO A 70 1.19 9.68 -17.24
CA PRO A 70 0.23 8.79 -17.90
C PRO A 70 -1.17 9.40 -17.97
N CYS A 71 -1.89 9.14 -19.06
CA CYS A 71 -3.29 9.49 -19.23
C CYS A 71 -4.05 8.24 -19.68
N LEU A 72 -5.20 7.97 -19.05
CA LEU A 72 -6.07 6.86 -19.39
C LEU A 72 -7.49 7.40 -19.44
N ILE A 73 -8.11 7.30 -20.60
CA ILE A 73 -9.47 7.78 -20.86
C ILE A 73 -10.35 6.57 -21.07
N ILE A 74 -11.44 6.48 -20.32
CA ILE A 74 -12.38 5.36 -20.43
C ILE A 74 -13.55 5.81 -21.29
N LEU A 75 -13.77 5.06 -22.37
CA LEU A 75 -14.83 5.29 -23.35
C LEU A 75 -15.86 4.17 -23.21
N HIS A 76 -17.13 4.54 -23.05
CA HIS A 76 -18.22 3.57 -23.02
C HIS A 76 -18.68 3.18 -24.43
N PRO A 77 -19.07 1.91 -24.66
CA PRO A 77 -19.57 1.46 -25.94
C PRO A 77 -20.90 2.18 -26.28
N GLY A 78 -20.98 2.74 -27.50
CA GLY A 78 -22.22 3.28 -28.05
C GLY A 78 -22.50 4.76 -27.77
N ASP A 79 -21.69 5.45 -26.97
CA ASP A 79 -21.87 6.88 -26.70
C ASP A 79 -20.86 7.73 -27.47
N ASN A 80 -21.38 8.45 -28.48
CA ASN A 80 -20.64 9.46 -29.23
C ASN A 80 -20.65 10.82 -28.51
N LYS A 81 -21.12 10.85 -27.26
CA LYS A 81 -21.31 12.07 -26.47
C LYS A 81 -20.22 12.14 -25.40
N ASP A 82 -19.54 13.28 -25.33
CA ASP A 82 -18.43 13.53 -24.40
C ASP A 82 -18.83 13.33 -22.92
N GLU A 83 -20.12 13.36 -22.58
CA GLU A 83 -20.66 13.22 -21.21
C GLU A 83 -20.44 11.83 -20.57
N ALA A 84 -20.28 10.77 -21.37
CA ALA A 84 -19.99 9.42 -20.89
C ALA A 84 -18.48 9.12 -20.82
N THR A 85 -17.62 10.06 -21.23
CA THR A 85 -16.17 9.87 -21.23
C THR A 85 -15.58 10.18 -19.85
N LEU A 86 -14.82 9.24 -19.29
CA LEU A 86 -14.10 9.46 -18.03
C LEU A 86 -12.63 9.79 -18.31
N TYR A 87 -12.20 10.97 -17.85
CA TYR A 87 -10.84 11.50 -18.04
C TYR A 87 -9.88 11.13 -16.90
N ASP A 88 -10.40 10.60 -15.79
CA ASP A 88 -9.68 10.26 -14.56
C ASP A 88 -9.34 8.76 -14.46
N GLY A 89 -9.25 8.05 -15.59
CA GLY A 89 -9.05 6.59 -15.61
C GLY A 89 -7.80 6.12 -14.85
N VAL A 90 -6.73 6.92 -14.83
CA VAL A 90 -5.52 6.59 -14.03
C VAL A 90 -5.85 6.53 -12.54
N GLU A 91 -6.59 7.51 -12.03
CA GLU A 91 -7.01 7.59 -10.62
C GLU A 91 -7.97 6.46 -10.27
N LEU A 92 -8.94 6.18 -11.15
CA LEU A 92 -9.88 5.08 -10.96
C LEU A 92 -9.18 3.73 -10.84
N ILE A 93 -8.13 3.50 -11.65
CA ILE A 93 -7.33 2.27 -11.58
C ILE A 93 -6.51 2.21 -10.29
N TYR A 94 -5.90 3.31 -9.86
CA TYR A 94 -5.17 3.34 -8.57
C TYR A 94 -6.09 3.09 -7.38
N ARG A 95 -7.28 3.69 -7.39
CA ARG A 95 -8.20 3.67 -6.25
C ARG A 95 -9.00 2.37 -6.16
N TYR A 96 -9.50 1.89 -7.29
CA TYR A 96 -10.48 0.79 -7.33
C TYR A 96 -10.02 -0.43 -8.13
N GLY A 97 -8.98 -0.31 -8.96
CA GLY A 97 -8.49 -1.38 -9.80
C GLY A 97 -9.58 -1.96 -10.71
N ASP A 98 -9.75 -3.28 -10.68
CA ASP A 98 -10.73 -4.02 -11.48
C ASP A 98 -12.17 -3.85 -10.98
N GLN A 99 -12.39 -3.41 -9.74
CA GLN A 99 -13.72 -3.23 -9.16
C GLN A 99 -14.47 -2.04 -9.78
N ALA A 100 -13.73 -1.09 -10.37
CA ALA A 100 -14.33 0.05 -11.06
C ALA A 100 -15.09 -0.36 -12.33
N PHE A 101 -14.77 -1.50 -12.95
CA PHE A 101 -15.50 -2.01 -14.11
C PHE A 101 -16.99 -2.28 -13.75
N PRO A 102 -17.97 -1.91 -14.58
CA PRO A 102 -17.87 -1.45 -15.97
C PRO A 102 -17.59 0.04 -16.19
N PHE A 103 -17.12 0.75 -15.15
CA PHE A 103 -16.82 2.18 -15.14
C PHE A 103 -18.04 3.08 -15.31
N THR A 104 -19.25 2.54 -15.14
CA THR A 104 -20.49 3.34 -15.15
C THR A 104 -20.54 4.27 -13.95
N LYS A 105 -21.17 5.44 -14.11
CA LYS A 105 -21.38 6.40 -13.02
C LYS A 105 -21.98 5.75 -11.76
N GLU A 106 -22.99 4.90 -11.94
CA GLU A 106 -23.66 4.19 -10.84
C GLU A 106 -22.70 3.30 -10.06
N LYS A 107 -21.81 2.58 -10.77
CA LYS A 107 -20.79 1.72 -10.14
C LYS A 107 -19.75 2.53 -9.37
N LEU A 108 -19.31 3.67 -9.92
CA LEU A 108 -18.35 4.53 -9.24
C LEU A 108 -18.97 5.21 -8.01
N GLU A 109 -20.24 5.62 -8.08
CA GLU A 109 -20.98 6.12 -6.92
C GLU A 109 -21.18 5.06 -5.84
N GLU A 110 -21.38 3.80 -6.23
CA GLU A 110 -21.42 2.67 -5.30
C GLU A 110 -20.10 2.52 -4.55
N LEU A 111 -18.98 2.44 -5.26
CA LEU A 111 -17.65 2.30 -4.65
C LEU A 111 -17.30 3.48 -3.74
N HIS A 112 -17.59 4.71 -4.17
CA HIS A 112 -17.41 5.89 -3.32
C HIS A 112 -18.21 5.81 -2.02
N ARG A 113 -19.45 5.33 -2.07
CA ARG A 113 -20.29 5.17 -0.89
C ARG A 113 -19.75 4.09 0.04
N GLU A 114 -19.30 2.97 -0.51
CA GLU A 114 -18.68 1.90 0.27
C GLU A 114 -17.41 2.37 0.98
N GLU A 115 -16.53 3.10 0.30
CA GLU A 115 -15.34 3.70 0.91
C GLU A 115 -15.69 4.70 2.01
N LYS A 116 -16.68 5.56 1.76
CA LYS A 116 -17.16 6.53 2.76
C LYS A 116 -17.69 5.82 3.99
N LEU A 117 -18.50 4.78 3.82
CA LEU A 117 -19.02 3.97 4.92
C LEU A 117 -17.90 3.23 5.67
N LYS A 118 -16.89 2.70 4.95
CA LYS A 118 -15.70 2.10 5.58
C LYS A 118 -14.95 3.14 6.40
N HIS A 119 -14.77 4.35 5.87
CA HIS A 119 -14.08 5.44 6.55
C HIS A 119 -14.85 5.93 7.78
N GLU A 120 -16.16 6.10 7.69
CA GLU A 120 -17.00 6.52 8.82
C GLU A 120 -17.09 5.47 9.92
N ASN A 121 -17.07 4.18 9.56
CA ASN A 121 -17.07 3.07 10.52
C ASN A 121 -15.67 2.67 11.02
N GLN A 122 -14.61 3.38 10.60
CA GLN A 122 -13.27 3.14 11.14
C GLN A 122 -13.21 3.53 12.61
N THR A 123 -12.81 2.58 13.43
CA THR A 123 -12.39 2.79 14.81
C THR A 123 -10.86 2.72 14.89
N LEU A 124 -10.28 3.31 15.94
CA LEU A 124 -8.86 3.12 16.24
C LEU A 124 -8.50 1.63 16.35
N THR A 125 -9.41 0.82 16.88
CA THR A 125 -9.22 -0.64 16.96
C THR A 125 -9.11 -1.23 15.56
N THR A 126 -10.10 -1.04 14.69
CA THR A 126 -10.07 -1.58 13.31
C THR A 126 -8.89 -1.07 12.47
N LEU A 127 -8.39 0.14 12.75
CA LEU A 127 -7.22 0.69 12.06
C LEU A 127 -5.90 0.06 12.54
N LEU A 128 -5.81 -0.24 13.84
CA LEU A 128 -4.58 -0.71 14.48
C LEU A 128 -4.50 -2.23 14.55
N THR A 129 -5.62 -2.94 14.55
CA THR A 129 -5.68 -4.39 14.76
C THR A 129 -6.02 -5.14 13.48
N ASN A 130 -5.29 -6.21 13.26
CA ASN A 130 -5.59 -7.29 12.32
C ASN A 130 -5.02 -8.58 12.95
N HIS A 131 -5.15 -9.73 12.28
CA HIS A 131 -4.63 -11.01 12.79
C HIS A 131 -3.16 -10.93 13.26
N ASP A 132 -2.35 -10.04 12.69
CA ASP A 132 -0.94 -9.88 13.03
C ASP A 132 -0.68 -8.77 14.08
N ARG A 133 -1.68 -7.94 14.42
CA ARG A 133 -1.58 -6.77 15.33
C ARG A 133 -2.61 -6.74 16.46
N ASP A 134 -3.35 -7.83 16.69
CA ASP A 134 -4.31 -7.94 17.79
C ASP A 134 -3.68 -7.74 19.18
N TYR A 135 -2.36 -7.91 19.31
CA TYR A 135 -1.60 -7.66 20.54
C TYR A 135 -1.59 -6.19 21.02
N LEU A 136 -2.14 -5.27 20.23
CA LEU A 136 -2.32 -3.85 20.58
C LEU A 136 -3.60 -3.59 21.39
N LEU A 137 -4.54 -4.54 21.39
CA LEU A 137 -5.80 -4.42 22.13
C LEU A 137 -5.54 -4.23 23.63
N GLY A 138 -6.20 -3.24 24.21
CA GLY A 138 -6.12 -2.93 25.64
C GLY A 138 -4.84 -2.23 26.10
N LYS A 139 -3.94 -1.83 25.20
CA LYS A 139 -2.75 -1.05 25.54
C LYS A 139 -2.94 0.44 25.24
N THR A 140 -2.25 1.30 25.98
CA THR A 140 -2.08 2.72 25.60
C THR A 140 -1.17 2.79 24.38
N VAL A 141 -1.71 3.22 23.24
CA VAL A 141 -0.97 3.28 21.96
C VAL A 141 -0.63 4.71 21.58
N GLY A 142 0.64 4.95 21.24
CA GLY A 142 1.09 6.19 20.59
C GLY A 142 1.29 5.98 19.09
N LEU A 143 0.74 6.87 18.26
CA LEU A 143 0.97 6.88 16.81
C LEU A 143 2.07 7.89 16.49
N TYR A 144 3.14 7.44 15.85
CA TYR A 144 4.26 8.29 15.45
C TYR A 144 4.42 8.25 13.94
N PHE A 145 4.06 9.35 13.29
CA PHE A 145 4.24 9.55 11.85
C PHE A 145 5.57 10.27 11.63
N SER A 146 6.45 9.71 10.80
CA SER A 146 7.78 10.27 10.52
C SER A 146 8.20 9.99 9.10
N GLY A 147 9.06 10.85 8.53
CA GLY A 147 9.65 10.61 7.23
C GLY A 147 11.12 10.99 7.26
N GLN A 148 11.99 10.13 6.73
CA GLN A 148 13.45 10.35 6.75
C GLN A 148 13.90 11.62 6.00
N TRP A 149 13.13 12.06 5.01
CA TRP A 149 13.35 13.31 4.27
C TRP A 149 13.04 14.56 5.09
N TYR A 150 12.27 14.44 6.18
CA TYR A 150 11.83 15.57 6.97
C TYR A 150 12.82 15.83 8.11
N ARG A 151 13.61 16.90 7.99
CA ARG A 151 14.69 17.22 8.94
C ARG A 151 14.29 17.29 10.41
N PRO A 152 13.09 17.78 10.78
CA PRO A 152 12.63 17.72 12.17
C PRO A 152 12.49 16.29 12.71
N CYS A 153 12.07 15.32 11.89
CA CYS A 153 12.00 13.91 12.29
C CYS A 153 13.39 13.36 12.62
N LEU A 154 14.41 13.65 11.80
CA LEU A 154 15.78 13.16 12.04
C LEU A 154 16.35 13.53 13.42
N LYS A 155 15.93 14.68 13.98
CA LYS A 155 16.34 15.11 15.33
C LYS A 155 15.49 14.52 16.44
N PHE A 156 14.22 14.24 16.16
CA PHE A 156 13.25 13.78 17.15
C PHE A 156 13.29 12.26 17.33
N THR A 157 13.41 11.48 16.25
CA THR A 157 13.41 10.01 16.30
C THR A 157 14.44 9.43 17.26
N PRO A 158 15.72 9.89 17.29
CA PRO A 158 16.70 9.35 18.23
C PRO A 158 16.33 9.61 19.70
N LYS A 159 15.71 10.77 19.99
CA LYS A 159 15.23 11.10 21.33
C LYS A 159 14.06 10.21 21.74
N LEU A 160 13.11 9.98 20.83
CA LEU A 160 11.97 9.10 21.05
C LEU A 160 12.42 7.66 21.34
N ILE A 161 13.39 7.14 20.56
CA ILE A 161 14.00 5.81 20.79
C ILE A 161 14.61 5.73 22.20
N SER A 162 15.39 6.74 22.60
CA SER A 162 16.00 6.78 23.94
C SER A 162 14.96 6.74 25.05
N ILE A 163 13.88 7.52 24.92
CA ILE A 163 12.77 7.53 25.89
C ILE A 163 12.07 6.18 25.92
N TYR A 164 11.81 5.58 24.76
CA TYR A 164 11.16 4.28 24.66
C TYR A 164 11.95 3.17 25.37
N HIS A 165 13.26 3.11 25.17
CA HIS A 165 14.12 2.15 25.88
C HIS A 165 14.09 2.35 27.39
N LYS A 166 14.15 3.60 27.87
CA LYS A 166 14.05 3.91 29.30
C LYS A 166 12.72 3.46 29.88
N ILE A 167 11.60 3.73 29.20
CA ILE A 167 10.27 3.29 29.63
C ILE A 167 10.21 1.77 29.70
N LYS A 168 10.73 1.06 28.69
CA LYS A 168 10.73 -0.41 28.65
C LYS A 168 11.52 -1.00 29.82
N GLN A 169 12.72 -0.48 30.08
CA GLN A 169 13.55 -0.91 31.21
C GLN A 169 12.82 -0.70 32.56
N LEU A 170 12.21 0.46 32.77
CA LEU A 170 11.46 0.75 34.00
C LEU A 170 10.25 -0.17 34.21
N LEU A 171 9.61 -0.62 33.13
CA LEU A 171 8.48 -1.55 33.20
C LEU A 171 8.92 -2.98 33.50
N GLU A 172 10.08 -3.40 33.00
CA GLU A 172 10.70 -4.69 33.33
C GLU A 172 11.13 -4.73 34.81
N GLU A 173 11.73 -3.65 35.31
CA GLU A 173 12.12 -3.50 36.72
C GLU A 173 10.92 -3.46 37.67
N LYS A 174 9.79 -2.84 37.26
CA LYS A 174 8.55 -2.80 38.04
C LYS A 174 7.71 -4.08 37.93
N GLY A 175 7.77 -4.78 36.79
CA GLY A 175 7.12 -6.09 36.58
C GLY A 175 7.84 -7.25 37.27
N GLY A 176 9.10 -7.05 37.68
CA GLY A 176 9.91 -8.01 38.45
C GLY A 176 9.66 -8.01 39.96
N LYS A 177 8.69 -7.24 40.48
CA LYS A 177 8.41 -7.15 41.93
C LYS A 177 7.01 -7.65 42.32
N CYS A 178 6.61 -8.80 41.79
CA CYS A 178 5.74 -9.71 42.54
C CYS A 178 6.62 -10.80 43.14
N ILE A 179 7.03 -10.61 44.39
CA ILE A 179 7.59 -11.70 45.19
C ILE A 179 6.40 -12.56 45.64
N SER A 180 6.08 -13.60 44.88
CA SER A 180 5.37 -14.77 45.40
C SER A 180 5.99 -16.02 44.77
N PRO A 181 6.47 -16.99 45.56
CA PRO A 181 7.13 -18.17 45.04
C PRO A 181 6.09 -19.16 44.54
N ALA A 182 5.92 -19.27 43.21
CA ALA A 182 5.57 -20.50 42.47
C ALA A 182 4.81 -20.16 41.17
N ALA A 183 5.52 -20.04 40.06
CA ALA A 183 5.01 -20.42 38.75
C ALA A 183 6.19 -20.80 37.87
N LYS A 184 6.30 -22.10 37.57
CA LYS A 184 7.38 -22.71 36.79
C LYS A 184 7.52 -22.06 35.41
N GLU A 185 8.78 -21.81 35.03
CA GLU A 185 9.24 -21.64 33.66
C GLU A 185 8.53 -22.61 32.70
N ARG A 186 8.00 -22.08 31.59
CA ARG A 186 7.79 -22.86 30.37
C ARG A 186 8.76 -22.33 29.31
N ASP A 187 9.87 -23.04 29.23
CA ASP A 187 10.79 -23.24 28.11
C ASP A 187 10.50 -22.54 26.76
N GLY A 188 11.50 -21.78 26.31
CA GLY A 188 11.61 -21.12 25.00
C GLY A 188 11.94 -22.05 23.84
N ARG A 189 10.96 -22.85 23.40
CA ARG A 189 11.03 -23.63 22.14
C ARG A 189 10.03 -23.17 21.06
N GLY A 190 9.79 -21.86 20.95
CA GLY A 190 8.90 -21.27 19.93
C GLY A 190 9.57 -20.47 18.81
N ALA A 191 10.89 -20.26 18.83
CA ALA A 191 11.59 -19.39 17.86
C ALA A 191 12.06 -20.11 16.58
N LYS A 192 11.89 -21.43 16.46
CA LYS A 192 12.38 -22.22 15.32
C LYS A 192 11.34 -22.48 14.22
N ASN A 193 10.09 -22.08 14.43
CA ASN A 193 8.98 -22.28 13.48
C ASN A 193 8.42 -20.98 12.89
N LEU A 194 9.15 -19.87 13.01
CA LEU A 194 8.76 -18.62 12.36
C LEU A 194 9.05 -18.74 10.85
N PRO A 195 8.11 -18.34 9.98
CA PRO A 195 8.33 -18.36 8.54
C PRO A 195 9.49 -17.41 8.20
N LYS A 196 10.44 -17.88 7.38
CA LYS A 196 11.55 -17.05 6.88
C LYS A 196 11.09 -15.98 5.88
N PHE A 197 9.86 -16.11 5.40
CA PHE A 197 9.27 -15.24 4.40
C PHE A 197 7.83 -14.93 4.76
N ALA A 198 7.43 -13.66 4.64
CA ALA A 198 6.03 -13.25 4.72
C ALA A 198 5.52 -12.90 3.32
N TYR A 199 4.27 -13.27 3.06
CA TYR A 199 3.54 -12.87 1.86
C TYR A 199 2.41 -11.94 2.27
N HIS A 200 2.46 -10.70 1.82
CA HIS A 200 1.33 -9.79 1.86
C HIS A 200 1.30 -8.97 0.57
N ALA A 201 0.11 -8.57 0.13
CA ALA A 201 -0.09 -7.80 -1.11
C ALA A 201 0.60 -8.39 -2.37
N GLY A 202 0.65 -9.73 -2.48
CA GLY A 202 1.17 -10.42 -3.67
C GLY A 202 2.70 -10.43 -3.82
N ARG A 203 3.47 -10.04 -2.79
CA ARG A 203 4.95 -10.01 -2.83
C ARG A 203 5.57 -10.89 -1.75
N ARG A 204 6.77 -11.43 -2.04
CA ARG A 204 7.57 -12.28 -1.14
C ARG A 204 8.61 -11.41 -0.44
N HIS A 205 8.58 -11.35 0.90
CA HIS A 205 9.53 -10.58 1.70
C HIS A 205 10.43 -11.51 2.53
N GLU A 206 11.72 -11.21 2.62
CA GLU A 206 12.68 -11.95 3.46
C GLU A 206 12.74 -11.33 4.86
N LEU A 207 12.57 -12.16 5.89
CA LEU A 207 12.52 -11.73 7.28
C LEU A 207 13.89 -11.90 7.94
N THR A 208 14.53 -10.77 8.30
CA THR A 208 15.83 -10.79 8.99
C THR A 208 15.63 -10.71 10.51
N LEU A 209 16.03 -11.77 11.21
CA LEU A 209 16.07 -11.80 12.67
C LEU A 209 17.28 -10.99 13.17
N LEU A 210 17.05 -9.81 13.75
CA LEU A 210 18.08 -9.10 14.50
C LEU A 210 18.12 -9.64 15.94
N LEU A 211 19.09 -10.52 16.19
CA LEU A 211 19.46 -10.98 17.52
C LEU A 211 20.68 -10.17 17.97
N GLU A 212 20.49 -9.15 18.82
CA GLU A 212 21.59 -8.67 19.65
C GLU A 212 21.18 -8.60 21.12
N GLY A 213 21.89 -9.43 21.90
CA GLY A 213 22.20 -9.32 23.33
C GLY A 213 21.10 -8.87 24.28
N THR A 214 20.73 -9.79 25.18
CA THR A 214 19.86 -9.60 26.36
C THR A 214 18.35 -9.71 26.11
N GLY A 215 17.85 -10.96 26.14
CA GLY A 215 16.52 -11.31 26.66
C GLY A 215 15.24 -10.78 25.99
N GLY A 216 15.33 -9.94 24.94
CA GLY A 216 14.18 -9.36 24.28
C GLY A 216 13.51 -10.31 23.28
N ARG A 217 12.17 -10.34 23.27
CA ARG A 217 11.36 -11.01 22.24
C ARG A 217 11.68 -10.42 20.84
N PRO A 218 11.70 -11.25 19.78
CA PRO A 218 11.97 -10.78 18.43
C PRO A 218 10.88 -9.82 17.94
N PHE A 219 11.29 -8.78 17.22
CA PHE A 219 10.40 -7.87 16.50
C PHE A 219 10.52 -8.15 15.00
N ILE A 220 9.40 -7.99 14.28
CA ILE A 220 9.35 -8.10 12.83
C ILE A 220 9.44 -6.69 12.27
N CYS A 221 10.54 -6.38 11.59
CA CYS A 221 10.65 -5.20 10.74
C CYS A 221 10.16 -5.61 9.35
N CYS A 222 9.23 -4.85 8.78
CA CYS A 222 8.91 -4.94 7.36
C CYS A 222 9.59 -3.74 6.71
N ASP A 223 10.65 -3.99 5.96
CA ASP A 223 11.21 -2.98 5.05
C ASP A 223 10.23 -2.84 3.87
N CYS A 224 9.30 -1.90 4.01
CA CYS A 224 8.41 -1.50 2.92
C CYS A 224 9.07 -0.37 2.12
N ASP A 225 9.63 -0.71 0.96
CA ASP A 225 9.87 0.24 -0.12
C ASP A 225 8.57 0.44 -0.90
N GLU A 226 7.73 1.38 -0.48
CA GLU A 226 6.74 1.99 -1.37
C GLU A 226 7.19 3.43 -1.71
N GLN A 227 7.57 3.62 -2.98
CA GLN A 227 7.53 4.92 -3.68
C GLN A 227 6.05 5.22 -3.97
N GLU A 228 5.49 6.41 -3.76
CA GLU A 228 5.94 7.71 -4.25
C GLU A 228 5.64 8.85 -3.26
N SER A 229 6.54 9.84 -3.22
CA SER A 229 6.63 10.95 -2.27
C SER A 229 7.11 10.55 -0.86
N ALA A 230 8.43 10.59 -0.72
CA ALA A 230 9.08 10.98 0.53
C ALA A 230 8.90 10.01 1.73
N GLY A 231 9.95 9.22 1.99
CA GLY A 231 10.34 8.83 3.35
C GLY A 231 9.87 7.50 3.89
N LEU A 232 10.86 6.67 4.19
CA LEU A 232 10.79 5.63 5.20
C LEU A 232 9.99 6.12 6.42
N THR A 233 8.80 5.55 6.59
CA THR A 233 7.91 5.80 7.73
C THR A 233 8.02 4.59 8.65
N SER A 234 8.87 4.67 9.67
CA SER A 234 8.95 3.65 10.71
C SER A 234 7.80 3.83 11.71
N VAL A 235 6.91 2.85 11.82
CA VAL A 235 5.81 2.86 12.81
C VAL A 235 6.30 2.22 14.11
N LEU A 236 6.52 3.03 15.15
CA LEU A 236 6.82 2.53 16.50
C LEU A 236 5.52 2.45 17.31
N ILE A 237 5.05 1.24 17.62
CA ILE A 237 3.84 1.04 18.43
C ILE A 237 4.22 0.71 19.88
N VAL A 238 4.07 1.70 20.76
CA VAL A 238 4.25 1.55 22.21
C VAL A 238 2.96 1.07 22.82
N GLY A 239 2.99 0.11 23.73
CA GLY A 239 1.80 -0.36 24.42
C GLY A 239 2.07 -0.69 25.88
N THR A 240 1.43 0.03 26.80
CA THR A 240 1.35 -0.34 28.22
C THR A 240 -0.08 -0.23 28.73
N ARG A 241 -0.51 -1.18 29.56
CA ARG A 241 -1.77 -1.11 30.31
C ARG A 241 -1.38 -0.94 31.78
N CYS A 242 -1.65 0.23 32.35
CA CYS A 242 -1.63 0.42 33.80
C CYS A 242 -3.09 0.46 34.27
N THR A 243 -3.61 -0.66 34.74
CA THR A 243 -4.79 -0.63 35.61
C THR A 243 -4.31 -0.59 37.05
N ALA A 244 -4.29 0.60 37.66
CA ALA A 244 -4.30 0.70 39.10
C ALA A 244 -5.74 0.39 39.56
N SER A 245 -5.95 -0.72 40.26
CA SER A 245 -7.18 -0.90 41.03
C SER A 245 -7.05 -0.12 42.33
N VAL A 246 -8.15 0.56 42.69
CA VAL A 246 -8.32 1.50 43.82
C VAL A 246 -8.00 0.85 45.16
#